data_AF-C6W1V5-F1
#
_entry.id   AF-C6W1V5-F1
#
_cell.length_a   1.000
_cell.length_b   1.000
_cell.length_c   1.000
_cell.angle_alpha   90.00
_cell.angle_beta   90.00
_cell.angle_gamma   90.00
#
_symmetry.space_group_name_H-M   'P 1'
#
loop_
_entity.id
_entity.type
_entity.pdbx_description
1 polymer ?
#
loop_
_entity_poly.entity_id
_entity_poly.type
_entity_poly.pdbx_seq_one_letter_code
_entity_poly.pdbx_strand_id
1 'polypeptide(L)'
;MNIGVDIGGTNIRAGIESGGHITRQNQTLLANKHSLSATLDQLMDVIRPLTAFPVKGIGIGVPSVVDISKGIVYNVLNIPSWEEVALRDIVEKEFNLPVSVNNDVNCFVLGEHRFGLARKFRSVIGMAIGTGLGSGIIIDNHLYAGKNCGAGEIGMLPYKDSVLENYVCNRFFEDSLGIDAYAAHEAALQGNRKAIEVWEEFGVHLGAVIKAIMYTYDPEAIVMGGSIAQANRFFQESMLESIQDFAYPESLKKLTLLISENKNIALLGAAALLGD
;
A
#
# COMPACT_ATOMS: atom_id res chain seq x y z
N MET A 1 6.04 17.72 -13.56
CA MET A 1 5.01 17.64 -12.53
C MET A 1 3.93 16.73 -13.05
N ASN A 2 3.60 15.71 -12.27
CA ASN A 2 2.51 14.78 -12.54
C ASN A 2 1.55 14.82 -11.35
N ILE A 3 0.28 14.52 -11.59
CA ILE A 3 -0.67 14.31 -10.50
C ILE A 3 -0.56 12.84 -10.09
N GLY A 4 -0.35 12.59 -8.80
CA GLY A 4 -0.53 11.28 -8.20
C GLY A 4 -1.88 11.21 -7.50
N VAL A 5 -2.57 10.11 -7.66
CA VAL A 5 -3.87 9.85 -7.05
C VAL A 5 -3.80 8.53 -6.27
N ASP A 6 -4.32 8.53 -5.07
CA ASP A 6 -4.43 7.39 -4.17
C ASP A 6 -5.90 7.21 -3.81
N ILE A 7 -6.52 6.16 -4.34
CA ILE A 7 -7.92 5.82 -4.11
C ILE A 7 -7.94 4.69 -3.07
N GLY A 8 -8.39 5.01 -1.86
CA GLY A 8 -8.66 4.03 -0.82
C GLY A 8 -10.16 3.71 -0.72
N GLY A 9 -10.49 2.71 0.10
CA GLY A 9 -11.89 2.40 0.42
C GLY A 9 -12.62 3.54 1.15
N THR A 10 -11.92 4.45 1.82
CA THR A 10 -12.55 5.51 2.65
C THR A 10 -12.32 6.91 2.10
N ASN A 11 -11.19 7.15 1.44
CA ASN A 11 -10.77 8.48 1.00
C ASN A 11 -10.20 8.41 -0.41
N ILE A 12 -10.35 9.50 -1.16
CA ILE A 12 -9.57 9.77 -2.37
C ILE A 12 -8.62 10.91 -2.05
N ARG A 13 -7.35 10.76 -2.39
CA ARG A 13 -6.33 11.81 -2.27
C ARG A 13 -5.70 12.01 -3.63
N ALA A 14 -5.41 13.27 -3.99
CA ALA A 14 -4.59 13.59 -5.15
C ALA A 14 -3.60 14.68 -4.81
N GLY A 15 -2.42 14.66 -5.42
CA GLY A 15 -1.43 15.71 -5.25
C GLY A 15 -0.50 15.87 -6.44
N ILE A 16 0.04 17.07 -6.59
CA ILE A 16 1.02 17.37 -7.64
C ILE A 16 2.41 17.02 -7.12
N GLU A 17 3.06 16.06 -7.76
CA GLU A 17 4.47 15.76 -7.56
C GLU A 17 5.34 16.78 -8.31
N SER A 18 6.34 17.31 -7.60
CA SER A 18 7.42 18.11 -8.16
C SER A 18 8.70 17.92 -7.36
N GLY A 19 9.72 17.34 -7.98
CA GLY A 19 11.04 17.18 -7.38
C GLY A 19 11.07 16.20 -6.20
N GLY A 20 10.18 15.19 -6.20
CA GLY A 20 10.05 14.22 -5.11
C GLY A 20 9.21 14.70 -3.93
N HIS A 21 8.47 15.79 -4.08
CA HIS A 21 7.59 16.35 -3.06
C HIS A 21 6.19 16.64 -3.60
N ILE A 22 5.18 16.55 -2.73
CA ILE A 22 3.80 16.97 -3.06
C ILE A 22 3.65 18.47 -2.77
N THR A 23 3.46 19.29 -3.81
CA THR A 23 3.38 20.76 -3.69
C THR A 23 1.95 21.29 -3.49
N ARG A 24 0.97 20.48 -3.87
CA ARG A 24 -0.48 20.74 -3.76
C ARG A 24 -1.16 19.42 -3.51
N GLN A 25 -2.20 19.41 -2.68
CA GLN A 25 -2.97 18.21 -2.39
C GLN A 25 -4.44 18.56 -2.18
N ASN A 26 -5.31 17.70 -2.71
CA ASN A 26 -6.73 17.68 -2.42
C ASN A 26 -7.10 16.30 -1.87
N GLN A 27 -8.18 16.25 -1.09
CA GLN A 27 -8.74 14.97 -0.64
C GLN A 27 -10.24 15.10 -0.41
N THR A 28 -10.93 13.98 -0.52
CA THR A 28 -12.34 13.86 -0.12
C THR A 28 -12.59 12.51 0.54
N LEU A 29 -13.62 12.46 1.38
CA LEU A 29 -14.20 11.18 1.84
C LEU A 29 -14.92 10.55 0.65
N LEU A 30 -14.71 9.25 0.44
CA LEU A 30 -15.40 8.50 -0.58
C LEU A 30 -16.79 8.08 -0.09
N ALA A 31 -17.82 8.79 -0.55
CA ALA A 31 -19.22 8.53 -0.26
C ALA A 31 -19.95 7.87 -1.44
N ASN A 32 -21.19 7.41 -1.20
CA ASN A 32 -22.09 6.89 -2.25
C ASN A 32 -21.48 5.77 -3.12
N LYS A 33 -20.74 4.85 -2.49
CA LYS A 33 -19.93 3.80 -3.13
C LYS A 33 -20.70 2.82 -4.04
N HIS A 34 -22.03 2.82 -3.98
CA HIS A 34 -22.91 2.03 -4.85
C HIS A 34 -23.24 2.73 -6.19
N SER A 35 -22.85 4.00 -6.36
CA SER A 35 -23.04 4.74 -7.61
C SER A 35 -21.70 4.99 -8.30
N LEU A 36 -21.53 4.38 -9.48
CA LEU A 36 -20.32 4.56 -10.28
C LEU A 36 -20.14 6.03 -10.67
N SER A 37 -21.20 6.70 -11.12
CA SER A 37 -21.13 8.12 -11.48
C SER A 37 -20.74 8.97 -10.28
N ALA A 38 -21.35 8.78 -9.11
CA ALA A 38 -21.04 9.59 -7.93
C ALA A 38 -19.61 9.39 -7.42
N THR A 39 -19.05 8.17 -7.55
CA THR A 39 -17.66 7.89 -7.15
C THR A 39 -16.66 8.46 -8.16
N LEU A 40 -16.97 8.39 -9.46
CA LEU A 40 -16.16 9.03 -10.51
C LEU A 40 -16.21 10.55 -10.41
N ASP A 41 -17.38 11.16 -10.14
CA ASP A 41 -17.50 12.61 -9.96
C ASP A 41 -16.63 13.10 -8.80
N GLN A 42 -16.66 12.41 -7.65
CA GLN A 42 -15.78 12.71 -6.52
C GLN A 42 -14.30 12.60 -6.88
N LEU A 43 -13.92 11.59 -7.67
CA LEU A 43 -12.54 11.45 -8.17
C LEU A 43 -12.16 12.65 -9.06
N MET A 44 -13.01 13.01 -10.02
CA MET A 44 -12.76 14.14 -10.92
C MET A 44 -12.67 15.46 -10.15
N ASP A 45 -13.54 15.68 -9.17
CA ASP A 45 -13.54 16.89 -8.34
C ASP A 45 -12.26 17.04 -7.51
N VAL A 46 -11.65 15.94 -7.07
CA VAL A 46 -10.37 15.97 -6.36
C VAL A 46 -9.21 16.32 -7.32
N ILE A 47 -9.25 15.82 -8.56
CA ILE A 47 -8.20 16.02 -9.57
C ILE A 47 -8.29 17.40 -10.24
N ARG A 48 -9.49 17.87 -10.58
CA ARG A 48 -9.75 19.06 -11.41
C ARG A 48 -9.03 20.33 -10.94
N PRO A 49 -8.96 20.68 -9.64
CA PRO A 49 -8.24 21.88 -9.22
C PRO A 49 -6.72 21.79 -9.45
N LEU A 50 -6.17 20.57 -9.53
CA LEU A 50 -4.74 20.34 -9.75
C LEU A 50 -4.35 20.48 -11.24
N THR A 51 -5.31 20.31 -12.17
CA THR A 51 -5.05 20.46 -13.62
C THR A 51 -4.97 21.92 -14.06
N ALA A 52 -5.31 22.88 -13.20
CA ALA A 52 -5.07 24.30 -13.41
C ALA A 52 -3.57 24.68 -13.40
N PHE A 53 -2.71 23.76 -12.98
CA PHE A 53 -1.25 23.90 -12.96
C PHE A 53 -0.61 23.15 -14.15
N PRO A 54 0.63 23.47 -14.55
CA PRO A 54 1.28 22.82 -15.68
C PRO A 54 1.74 21.39 -15.32
N VAL A 55 0.80 20.45 -15.40
CA VAL A 55 0.99 19.01 -15.18
C VAL A 55 1.03 18.26 -16.52
N LYS A 56 1.76 17.14 -16.56
CA LYS A 56 1.97 16.37 -17.80
C LYS A 56 1.13 15.09 -17.89
N GLY A 57 0.58 14.61 -16.78
CA GLY A 57 -0.23 13.40 -16.72
C GLY A 57 -0.73 13.11 -15.31
N ILE A 58 -1.57 12.08 -15.18
CA ILE A 58 -2.17 11.61 -13.93
C ILE A 58 -1.84 10.12 -13.73
N GLY A 59 -1.22 9.78 -12.59
CA GLY A 59 -1.05 8.39 -12.18
C GLY A 59 -1.98 8.06 -11.03
N ILE A 60 -2.62 6.89 -11.08
CA ILE A 60 -3.68 6.49 -10.13
C ILE A 60 -3.36 5.12 -9.53
N GLY A 61 -3.23 5.09 -8.19
CA GLY A 61 -3.24 3.88 -7.40
C GLY A 61 -4.66 3.51 -6.96
N VAL A 62 -5.04 2.25 -7.14
CA VAL A 62 -6.35 1.71 -6.74
C VAL A 62 -6.20 0.44 -5.89
N PRO A 63 -7.14 0.15 -4.97
CA PRO A 63 -7.01 -0.97 -4.04
C PRO A 63 -7.59 -2.24 -4.68
N SER A 64 -7.06 -2.62 -5.84
CA SER A 64 -7.46 -3.83 -6.57
C SER A 64 -6.43 -4.23 -7.64
N VAL A 65 -6.70 -5.35 -8.29
CA VAL A 65 -6.07 -5.78 -9.54
C VAL A 65 -6.52 -4.89 -10.71
N VAL A 66 -5.61 -4.68 -11.66
CA VAL A 66 -5.77 -3.77 -12.80
C VAL A 66 -5.25 -4.45 -14.08
N ASP A 67 -6.00 -4.36 -15.18
CA ASP A 67 -5.40 -4.53 -16.51
C ASP A 67 -4.62 -3.26 -16.82
N ILE A 68 -3.33 -3.24 -16.48
CA ILE A 68 -2.44 -2.08 -16.63
C ILE A 68 -2.39 -1.61 -18.09
N SER A 69 -2.46 -2.55 -19.05
CA SER A 69 -2.36 -2.23 -20.47
C SER A 69 -3.59 -1.46 -20.98
N LYS A 70 -4.77 -1.77 -20.45
CA LYS A 70 -6.03 -1.10 -20.80
C LYS A 70 -6.44 -0.01 -19.81
N GLY A 71 -5.82 0.03 -18.63
CA GLY A 71 -6.23 0.90 -17.53
C GLY A 71 -7.62 0.56 -16.98
N ILE A 72 -7.98 -0.72 -16.97
CA ILE A 72 -9.27 -1.22 -16.46
C ILE A 72 -9.08 -1.74 -15.03
N VAL A 73 -9.92 -1.25 -14.11
CA VAL A 73 -9.96 -1.68 -12.71
C VAL A 73 -11.07 -2.70 -12.53
N TYR A 74 -10.79 -3.80 -11.83
CA TYR A 74 -11.74 -4.88 -11.60
C TYR A 74 -12.10 -5.03 -10.12
N ASN A 75 -13.36 -5.30 -9.82
CA ASN A 75 -13.86 -5.81 -8.53
C ASN A 75 -13.26 -5.16 -7.28
N VAL A 76 -13.40 -3.84 -7.13
CA VAL A 76 -12.87 -3.14 -5.94
C VAL A 76 -13.71 -3.48 -4.71
N LEU A 77 -13.14 -4.25 -3.78
CA LEU A 77 -13.85 -4.83 -2.63
C LEU A 77 -14.62 -3.79 -1.78
N ASN A 78 -14.03 -2.61 -1.57
CA ASN A 78 -14.62 -1.54 -0.75
C ASN A 78 -15.37 -0.46 -1.54
N ILE A 79 -15.51 -0.62 -2.87
CA ILE A 79 -16.23 0.29 -3.77
C ILE A 79 -17.10 -0.55 -4.71
N PRO A 80 -18.27 -1.04 -4.26
CA PRO A 80 -19.05 -2.05 -4.99
C PRO A 80 -19.49 -1.65 -6.40
N SER A 81 -19.56 -0.35 -6.69
CA SER A 81 -19.89 0.13 -8.05
C SER A 81 -18.76 -0.05 -9.07
N TRP A 82 -17.57 -0.45 -8.64
CA TRP A 82 -16.39 -0.63 -9.50
C TRP A 82 -16.15 -2.12 -9.78
N GLU A 83 -17.02 -2.73 -10.58
CA GLU A 83 -16.88 -4.13 -11.03
C GLU A 83 -15.92 -4.26 -12.21
N GLU A 84 -16.09 -3.43 -13.25
CA GLU A 84 -15.22 -3.29 -14.40
C GLU A 84 -15.26 -1.83 -14.86
N VAL A 85 -14.20 -1.07 -14.60
CA VAL A 85 -14.17 0.37 -14.87
C VAL A 85 -12.96 0.69 -15.74
N ALA A 86 -13.20 1.14 -16.97
CA ALA A 86 -12.17 1.66 -17.88
C ALA A 86 -11.66 3.04 -17.41
N LEU A 87 -11.03 3.04 -16.24
CA LEU A 87 -10.71 4.24 -15.47
C LEU A 87 -9.78 5.17 -16.24
N ARG A 88 -8.76 4.62 -16.92
CA ARG A 88 -7.85 5.40 -17.75
C ARG A 88 -8.63 6.20 -18.78
N ASP A 89 -9.37 5.54 -19.66
CA ASP A 89 -10.09 6.20 -20.75
C ASP A 89 -11.09 7.26 -20.25
N ILE A 90 -11.77 6.99 -19.13
CA ILE A 90 -12.69 7.94 -18.49
C ILE A 90 -11.94 9.21 -18.03
N VAL A 91 -10.82 9.05 -17.33
CA VAL A 91 -10.03 10.16 -16.78
C VAL A 91 -9.29 10.92 -17.89
N GLU A 92 -8.75 10.21 -18.90
CA GLU A 92 -8.10 10.82 -20.06
C GLU A 92 -9.07 11.69 -20.85
N LYS A 93 -10.30 11.21 -21.06
CA LYS A 93 -11.34 11.98 -21.75
C LYS A 93 -11.72 13.25 -20.99
N GLU A 94 -11.77 13.20 -19.67
CA GLU A 94 -12.15 14.34 -18.83
C GLU A 94 -11.08 15.43 -18.80
N PHE A 95 -9.79 15.06 -18.68
CA PHE A 95 -8.72 16.02 -18.47
C PHE A 95 -7.82 16.26 -19.69
N ASN A 96 -7.95 15.45 -20.75
CA ASN A 96 -7.08 15.47 -21.93
C ASN A 96 -5.59 15.37 -21.55
N LEU A 97 -5.29 14.48 -20.61
CA LEU A 97 -3.95 14.19 -20.08
C LEU A 97 -3.71 12.68 -20.12
N PRO A 98 -2.47 12.21 -20.37
CA PRO A 98 -2.11 10.81 -20.24
C PRO A 98 -2.40 10.28 -18.83
N VAL A 99 -2.97 9.07 -18.74
CA VAL A 99 -3.29 8.43 -17.46
C VAL A 99 -2.65 7.04 -17.35
N SER A 100 -1.98 6.79 -16.22
CA SER A 100 -1.52 5.44 -15.83
C SER A 100 -2.29 4.97 -14.61
N VAL A 101 -2.70 3.70 -14.59
CA VAL A 101 -3.42 3.08 -13.46
C VAL A 101 -2.67 1.84 -12.99
N ASN A 102 -2.50 1.70 -11.68
CA ASN A 102 -1.88 0.53 -11.07
C ASN A 102 -2.51 0.25 -9.70
N ASN A 103 -2.14 -0.87 -9.09
CA ASN A 103 -2.45 -1.15 -7.70
C ASN A 103 -1.81 -0.10 -6.76
N ASP A 104 -2.50 0.23 -5.67
CA ASP A 104 -2.10 1.21 -4.67
C ASP A 104 -0.81 0.82 -3.92
N VAL A 105 -0.63 -0.45 -3.58
CA VAL A 105 0.59 -0.94 -2.92
C VAL A 105 1.79 -0.98 -3.87
N ASN A 106 1.55 -1.22 -5.16
CA ASN A 106 2.56 -1.01 -6.20
C ASN A 106 3.00 0.46 -6.27
N CYS A 107 2.05 1.40 -6.17
CA CYS A 107 2.37 2.82 -6.08
C CYS A 107 3.15 3.13 -4.79
N PHE A 108 2.77 2.55 -3.64
CA PHE A 108 3.49 2.70 -2.38
C PHE A 108 4.97 2.30 -2.50
N VAL A 109 5.27 1.09 -2.99
CA VAL A 109 6.66 0.63 -3.10
C VAL A 109 7.44 1.42 -4.14
N LEU A 110 6.81 1.81 -5.26
CA LEU A 110 7.44 2.64 -6.28
C LEU A 110 7.80 4.02 -5.70
N GLY A 111 6.92 4.59 -4.87
CA GLY A 111 7.18 5.83 -4.16
C GLY A 111 8.39 5.71 -3.22
N GLU A 112 8.44 4.65 -2.41
CA GLU A 112 9.57 4.39 -1.51
C GLU A 112 10.90 4.20 -2.28
N HIS A 113 10.85 3.51 -3.40
CA HIS A 113 12.01 3.27 -4.27
C HIS A 113 12.49 4.53 -5.00
N ARG A 114 11.59 5.40 -5.44
CA ARG A 114 11.97 6.61 -6.19
C ARG A 114 12.30 7.79 -5.27
N PHE A 115 11.59 7.94 -4.16
CA PHE A 115 11.61 9.16 -3.34
C PHE A 115 11.84 8.91 -1.84
N GLY A 116 11.65 7.68 -1.36
CA GLY A 116 11.65 7.36 0.07
C GLY A 116 12.95 6.74 0.58
N LEU A 117 12.79 5.86 1.57
CA LEU A 117 13.90 5.22 2.29
C LEU A 117 14.55 4.11 1.45
N ALA A 118 13.86 3.60 0.43
CA ALA A 118 14.30 2.45 -0.35
C ALA A 118 15.14 2.79 -1.58
N ARG A 119 15.43 4.07 -1.85
CA ARG A 119 16.14 4.55 -3.05
C ARG A 119 17.49 3.90 -3.33
N LYS A 120 18.19 3.47 -2.27
CA LYS A 120 19.53 2.87 -2.38
C LYS A 120 19.51 1.38 -2.75
N PHE A 121 18.34 0.74 -2.71
CA PHE A 121 18.19 -0.68 -2.95
C PHE A 121 17.64 -0.93 -4.34
N ARG A 122 18.10 -2.01 -4.97
CA ARG A 122 17.68 -2.44 -6.30
C ARG A 122 16.48 -3.36 -6.24
N SER A 123 16.42 -4.24 -5.24
CA SER A 123 15.31 -5.18 -5.05
C SER A 123 14.68 -5.00 -3.68
N VAL A 124 13.41 -4.60 -3.67
CA VAL A 124 12.68 -4.14 -2.48
C VAL A 124 11.27 -4.68 -2.49
N ILE A 125 10.79 -5.10 -1.33
CA ILE A 125 9.36 -5.40 -1.13
C ILE A 125 8.76 -4.32 -0.24
N GLY A 126 7.72 -3.65 -0.74
CA GLY A 126 6.92 -2.73 0.07
C GLY A 126 5.70 -3.48 0.59
N MET A 127 5.38 -3.33 1.87
CA MET A 127 4.19 -3.91 2.50
C MET A 127 3.31 -2.79 3.03
N ALA A 128 2.03 -2.80 2.68
CA ALA A 128 1.03 -1.92 3.29
C ALA A 128 0.19 -2.74 4.27
N ILE A 129 0.26 -2.37 5.56
CA ILE A 129 -0.39 -3.09 6.65
C ILE A 129 -1.46 -2.18 7.29
N GLY A 130 -2.72 -2.57 7.16
CA GLY A 130 -3.85 -1.78 7.65
C GLY A 130 -5.11 -2.62 7.76
N THR A 131 -6.15 -2.26 7.00
CA THR A 131 -7.37 -3.08 6.91
C THR A 131 -7.11 -4.44 6.28
N GLY A 132 -6.13 -4.53 5.38
CA GLY A 132 -5.62 -5.76 4.79
C GLY A 132 -4.09 -5.76 4.74
N LEU A 133 -3.54 -6.74 4.03
CA LEU A 133 -2.12 -6.90 3.78
C LEU A 133 -1.87 -7.01 2.27
N GLY A 134 -1.33 -5.95 1.68
CA GLY A 134 -0.81 -5.98 0.31
C GLY A 134 0.70 -5.83 0.29
N SER A 135 1.35 -6.33 -0.76
CA SER A 135 2.75 -6.03 -1.04
C SER A 135 2.98 -5.63 -2.49
N GLY A 136 3.92 -4.71 -2.70
CA GLY A 136 4.44 -4.31 -3.99
C GLY A 136 5.90 -4.74 -4.13
N ILE A 137 6.33 -5.03 -5.36
CA ILE A 137 7.61 -5.68 -5.63
C ILE A 137 8.44 -4.83 -6.58
N ILE A 138 9.64 -4.44 -6.16
CA ILE A 138 10.69 -3.92 -7.04
C ILE A 138 11.76 -4.99 -7.19
N ILE A 139 12.12 -5.34 -8.43
CA ILE A 139 13.24 -6.24 -8.75
C ILE A 139 14.14 -5.52 -9.74
N ASP A 140 15.44 -5.44 -9.45
CA ASP A 140 16.41 -4.80 -10.32
C ASP A 140 16.02 -3.37 -10.76
N ASN A 141 15.51 -2.58 -9.83
CA ASN A 141 15.01 -1.20 -10.01
C ASN A 141 13.71 -1.06 -10.83
N HIS A 142 13.04 -2.17 -11.14
CA HIS A 142 11.79 -2.18 -11.90
C HIS A 142 10.63 -2.68 -11.05
N LEU A 143 9.49 -2.02 -11.17
CA LEU A 143 8.24 -2.48 -10.57
C LEU A 143 7.77 -3.76 -11.26
N TYR A 144 7.61 -4.83 -10.48
CA TYR A 144 7.05 -6.09 -10.93
C TYR A 144 5.61 -6.24 -10.43
N ALA A 145 4.65 -5.81 -11.24
CA ALA A 145 3.22 -5.94 -10.93
C ALA A 145 2.66 -7.34 -11.26
N GLY A 146 3.39 -8.14 -12.04
CA GLY A 146 2.90 -9.40 -12.61
C GLY A 146 1.90 -9.19 -13.76
N LYS A 147 1.56 -10.28 -14.46
CA LYS A 147 0.73 -10.23 -15.69
C LYS A 147 -0.66 -9.60 -15.47
N ASN A 148 -1.26 -9.84 -14.31
CA ASN A 148 -2.60 -9.40 -13.97
C ASN A 148 -2.61 -8.32 -12.88
N CYS A 149 -1.47 -7.66 -12.62
CA CYS A 149 -1.34 -6.72 -11.49
C CYS A 149 -1.69 -7.34 -10.13
N GLY A 150 -1.38 -8.63 -9.94
CA GLY A 150 -1.64 -9.39 -8.70
C GLY A 150 -0.38 -10.01 -8.10
N ALA A 151 0.80 -9.60 -8.56
CA ALA A 151 2.03 -9.99 -7.87
C ALA A 151 2.08 -9.27 -6.51
N GLY A 152 2.46 -10.00 -5.45
CA GLY A 152 2.54 -9.43 -4.10
C GLY A 152 1.27 -9.58 -3.25
N GLU A 153 0.28 -10.37 -3.69
CA GLU A 153 -0.87 -10.80 -2.88
C GLU A 153 -0.48 -11.83 -1.80
N ILE A 154 0.60 -11.55 -1.06
CA ILE A 154 1.19 -12.45 -0.07
C ILE A 154 0.27 -12.66 1.14
N GLY A 155 -0.62 -11.71 1.43
CA GLY A 155 -1.63 -11.83 2.47
C GLY A 155 -2.56 -13.04 2.27
N MET A 156 -2.71 -13.52 1.04
CA MET A 156 -3.58 -14.65 0.71
C MET A 156 -2.90 -16.02 0.83
N LEU A 157 -1.61 -16.08 1.19
CA LEU A 157 -0.95 -17.36 1.43
C LEU A 157 -1.57 -18.06 2.64
N PRO A 158 -1.82 -19.38 2.57
CA PRO A 158 -2.32 -20.15 3.70
C PRO A 158 -1.41 -20.05 4.92
N TYR A 159 -1.99 -19.79 6.08
CA TYR A 159 -1.27 -19.69 7.34
C TYR A 159 -2.17 -20.10 8.50
N LYS A 160 -1.70 -21.08 9.28
CA LYS A 160 -2.47 -21.72 10.36
C LYS A 160 -3.82 -22.25 9.82
N ASP A 161 -4.94 -21.82 10.38
CA ASP A 161 -6.30 -22.18 9.99
C ASP A 161 -6.93 -21.19 8.99
N SER A 162 -6.14 -20.23 8.48
CA SER A 162 -6.62 -19.16 7.60
C SER A 162 -5.55 -18.75 6.58
N VAL A 163 -5.46 -17.45 6.27
CA VAL A 163 -4.42 -16.83 5.43
C VAL A 163 -3.61 -15.82 6.24
N LEU A 164 -2.41 -15.46 5.77
CA LEU A 164 -1.52 -14.52 6.47
C LEU A 164 -2.21 -13.20 6.85
N GLU A 165 -2.98 -12.60 5.93
CA GLU A 165 -3.65 -11.31 6.13
C GLU A 165 -4.46 -11.27 7.43
N ASN A 166 -5.27 -12.28 7.71
CA ASN A 166 -6.17 -12.30 8.87
C ASN A 166 -5.43 -12.25 10.21
N TYR A 167 -4.13 -12.57 10.22
CA TYR A 167 -3.27 -12.53 11.39
C TYR A 167 -2.43 -11.27 11.52
N VAL A 168 -2.37 -10.44 10.48
CA VAL A 168 -1.51 -9.24 10.44
C VAL A 168 -2.21 -7.98 9.96
N CYS A 169 -3.54 -7.95 9.97
CA CYS A 169 -4.34 -6.77 9.65
C CYS A 169 -5.28 -6.41 10.80
N ASN A 170 -6.16 -5.43 10.58
CA ASN A 170 -7.14 -4.96 11.56
C ASN A 170 -7.94 -6.09 12.23
N ARG A 171 -8.29 -7.10 11.43
CA ARG A 171 -9.07 -8.27 11.87
C ARG A 171 -8.43 -9.01 13.05
N PHE A 172 -7.11 -9.12 13.09
CA PHE A 172 -6.40 -9.80 14.17
C PHE A 172 -6.70 -9.16 15.54
N PHE A 173 -6.81 -7.83 15.58
CA PHE A 173 -7.12 -7.08 16.80
C PHE A 173 -8.61 -7.17 17.14
N GLU A 174 -9.49 -7.17 16.12
CA GLU A 174 -10.92 -7.39 16.32
C GLU A 174 -11.18 -8.77 16.94
N ASP A 175 -10.54 -9.81 16.43
CA ASP A 175 -10.68 -11.18 16.93
C ASP A 175 -10.05 -11.35 18.32
N SER A 176 -8.91 -10.71 18.60
CA SER A 176 -8.16 -10.87 19.86
C SER A 176 -8.66 -9.96 21.01
N LEU A 177 -9.13 -8.75 20.70
CA LEU A 177 -9.45 -7.70 21.67
C LEU A 177 -10.88 -7.14 21.52
N GLY A 178 -11.57 -7.40 20.42
CA GLY A 178 -12.88 -6.80 20.13
C GLY A 178 -12.80 -5.32 19.74
N ILE A 179 -11.61 -4.83 19.38
CA ILE A 179 -11.35 -3.44 18.97
C ILE A 179 -10.44 -3.42 17.75
N ASP A 180 -10.47 -2.33 16.98
CA ASP A 180 -9.59 -2.16 15.84
C ASP A 180 -8.11 -1.93 16.25
N ALA A 181 -7.20 -2.01 15.29
CA ALA A 181 -5.78 -1.83 15.51
C ALA A 181 -5.43 -0.42 16.02
N TYR A 182 -6.22 0.60 15.66
CA TYR A 182 -6.01 1.96 16.15
C TYR A 182 -6.28 2.05 17.65
N ALA A 183 -7.44 1.56 18.10
CA ALA A 183 -7.79 1.52 19.51
C ALA A 183 -6.84 0.59 20.31
N ALA A 184 -6.41 -0.53 19.72
CA ALA A 184 -5.40 -1.39 20.33
C ALA A 184 -4.05 -0.67 20.49
N HIS A 185 -3.64 0.14 19.51
CA HIS A 185 -2.44 0.96 19.60
C HIS A 185 -2.55 2.01 20.71
N GLU A 186 -3.68 2.72 20.80
CA GLU A 186 -3.95 3.71 21.85
C GLU A 186 -3.97 3.07 23.25
N ALA A 187 -4.56 1.89 23.38
CA ALA A 187 -4.57 1.14 24.64
C ALA A 187 -3.14 0.74 25.06
N ALA A 188 -2.31 0.28 24.13
CA ALA A 188 -0.92 -0.05 24.39
C ALA A 188 -0.09 1.20 24.77
N LEU A 189 -0.35 2.35 24.13
CA LEU A 189 0.24 3.65 24.49
C LEU A 189 -0.07 4.05 25.95
N GLN A 190 -1.26 3.69 26.44
CA GLN A 190 -1.69 3.91 27.83
C GLN A 190 -1.18 2.83 28.81
N GLY A 191 -0.34 1.89 28.35
CA GLY A 191 0.23 0.84 29.18
C GLY A 191 -0.72 -0.33 29.47
N ASN A 192 -1.80 -0.49 28.69
CA ASN A 192 -2.67 -1.66 28.81
C ASN A 192 -1.89 -2.93 28.47
N ARG A 193 -1.66 -3.78 29.48
CA ARG A 193 -0.86 -5.01 29.34
C ARG A 193 -1.40 -5.95 28.28
N LYS A 194 -2.73 -6.17 28.25
CA LYS A 194 -3.35 -7.08 27.29
C LYS A 194 -3.17 -6.59 25.85
N ALA A 195 -3.27 -5.28 25.62
CA ALA A 195 -3.04 -4.72 24.30
C ALA A 195 -1.58 -4.89 23.85
N ILE A 196 -0.62 -4.70 24.76
CA ILE A 196 0.80 -4.91 24.49
C ILE A 196 1.08 -6.39 24.14
N GLU A 197 0.55 -7.33 24.93
CA GLU A 197 0.70 -8.78 24.67
C GLU A 197 0.14 -9.18 23.29
N VAL A 198 -0.99 -8.61 22.87
CA VAL A 198 -1.56 -8.85 21.53
C VAL A 198 -0.68 -8.24 20.42
N TRP A 199 -0.06 -7.08 20.64
CA TRP A 199 0.92 -6.54 19.68
C TRP A 199 2.18 -7.41 19.59
N GLU A 200 2.65 -7.97 20.71
CA GLU A 200 3.77 -8.91 20.71
C GLU A 200 3.42 -10.17 19.90
N GLU A 201 2.22 -10.73 20.08
CA GLU A 201 1.71 -11.86 19.29
C GLU A 201 1.59 -11.52 17.80
N PHE A 202 1.07 -10.33 17.48
CA PHE A 202 1.02 -9.81 16.12
C PHE A 202 2.42 -9.81 15.48
N GLY A 203 3.45 -9.39 16.20
CA GLY A 203 4.83 -9.40 15.71
C GLY A 203 5.31 -10.79 15.31
N VAL A 204 4.96 -11.82 16.07
CA VAL A 204 5.28 -13.22 15.72
C VAL A 204 4.63 -13.63 14.39
N HIS A 205 3.38 -13.21 14.15
CA HIS A 205 2.70 -13.48 12.88
C HIS A 205 3.28 -12.68 11.72
N LEU A 206 3.65 -11.42 11.95
CA LEU A 206 4.33 -10.61 10.96
C LEU A 206 5.67 -11.22 10.55
N GLY A 207 6.41 -11.84 11.48
CA GLY A 207 7.61 -12.59 11.14
C GLY A 207 7.38 -13.74 10.17
N ALA A 208 6.21 -14.40 10.20
CA ALA A 208 5.86 -15.41 9.19
C ALA A 208 5.73 -14.79 7.79
N VAL A 209 5.18 -13.57 7.70
CA VAL A 209 5.10 -12.81 6.43
C VAL A 209 6.50 -12.46 5.94
N ILE A 210 7.38 -11.98 6.82
CA ILE A 210 8.78 -11.67 6.47
C ILE A 210 9.49 -12.93 5.95
N LYS A 211 9.35 -14.08 6.63
CA LYS A 211 9.93 -15.35 6.15
C LYS A 211 9.36 -15.76 4.79
N ALA A 212 8.05 -15.61 4.56
CA ALA A 212 7.44 -15.90 3.27
C ALA A 212 8.01 -15.01 2.15
N ILE A 213 8.20 -13.72 2.42
CA ILE A 213 8.87 -12.79 1.49
C ILE A 213 10.29 -13.25 1.20
N MET A 214 11.08 -13.55 2.24
CA MET A 214 12.47 -13.96 2.09
C MET A 214 12.61 -15.26 1.29
N TYR A 215 11.77 -16.26 1.56
CA TYR A 215 11.78 -17.52 0.81
C TYR A 215 11.39 -17.34 -0.67
N THR A 216 10.60 -16.32 -0.99
CA THR A 216 10.07 -16.11 -2.33
C THR A 216 10.94 -15.19 -3.17
N TYR A 217 11.46 -14.11 -2.57
CA TYR A 217 12.08 -13.01 -3.30
C TYR A 217 13.53 -12.69 -2.90
N ASP A 218 13.97 -13.08 -1.69
CA ASP A 218 15.28 -12.73 -1.12
C ASP A 218 15.68 -11.24 -1.37
N PRO A 219 14.87 -10.25 -0.92
CA PRO A 219 15.09 -8.85 -1.25
C PRO A 219 16.21 -8.22 -0.41
N GLU A 220 16.76 -7.10 -0.88
CA GLU A 220 17.73 -6.32 -0.09
C GLU A 220 17.04 -5.58 1.07
N ALA A 221 15.79 -5.16 0.86
CA ALA A 221 15.01 -4.46 1.86
C ALA A 221 13.52 -4.80 1.82
N ILE A 222 12.88 -4.74 2.99
CA ILE A 222 11.42 -4.72 3.15
C ILE A 222 11.03 -3.40 3.81
N VAL A 223 10.10 -2.66 3.19
CA VAL A 223 9.57 -1.41 3.73
C VAL A 223 8.12 -1.60 4.15
N MET A 224 7.83 -1.40 5.42
CA MET A 224 6.48 -1.51 5.96
C MET A 224 5.84 -0.13 6.09
N GLY A 225 4.64 0.02 5.55
CA GLY A 225 3.79 1.20 5.69
C GLY A 225 2.39 0.82 6.14
N GLY A 226 1.47 1.78 6.05
CA GLY A 226 0.11 1.65 6.54
C GLY A 226 -0.07 2.07 7.99
N SER A 227 -1.31 2.09 8.46
CA SER A 227 -1.66 2.60 9.79
C SER A 227 -1.09 1.73 10.91
N ILE A 228 -1.01 0.41 10.70
CA ILE A 228 -0.54 -0.56 11.70
C ILE A 228 0.97 -0.44 11.92
N ALA A 229 1.74 -0.11 10.87
CA ALA A 229 3.20 0.06 10.98
C ALA A 229 3.61 1.15 12.00
N GLN A 230 2.72 2.07 12.36
CA GLN A 230 2.97 3.11 13.36
C GLN A 230 3.09 2.55 14.79
N ALA A 231 2.54 1.36 15.05
CA ALA A 231 2.65 0.66 16.34
C ALA A 231 3.94 -0.16 16.48
N ASN A 232 4.90 -0.01 15.55
CA ASN A 232 6.14 -0.80 15.46
C ASN A 232 6.85 -1.05 16.81
N ARG A 233 6.89 -0.05 17.70
CA ARG A 233 7.54 -0.17 19.02
C ARG A 233 6.99 -1.31 19.90
N PHE A 234 5.78 -1.80 19.64
CA PHE A 234 5.11 -2.84 20.42
C PHE A 234 5.26 -4.25 19.83
N PHE A 235 5.68 -4.37 18.57
CA PHE A 235 5.75 -5.67 17.89
C PHE A 235 7.09 -5.94 17.21
N GLN A 236 7.97 -4.94 17.11
CA GLN A 236 9.24 -5.06 16.37
C GLN A 236 10.14 -6.15 16.97
N GLU A 237 10.25 -6.21 18.29
CA GLU A 237 11.12 -7.17 18.98
C GLU A 237 10.65 -8.60 18.73
N SER A 238 9.38 -8.90 18.99
CA SER A 238 8.81 -10.24 18.74
C SER A 238 8.82 -10.62 17.26
N MET A 239 8.64 -9.66 16.36
CA MET A 239 8.83 -9.87 14.92
C MET A 239 10.27 -10.28 14.61
N LEU A 240 11.27 -9.56 15.10
CA LEU A 240 12.69 -9.87 14.87
C LEU A 240 13.10 -11.21 15.50
N GLU A 241 12.57 -11.55 16.67
CA GLU A 241 12.82 -12.85 17.32
C GLU A 241 12.22 -14.00 16.50
N SER A 242 10.99 -13.83 16.01
CA SER A 242 10.27 -14.89 15.28
C SER A 242 10.84 -15.23 13.89
N ILE A 243 11.76 -14.41 13.37
CA ILE A 243 12.48 -14.68 12.12
C ILE A 243 13.88 -15.26 12.34
N GLN A 244 14.36 -15.38 13.58
CA GLN A 244 15.71 -15.91 13.86
C GLN A 244 15.88 -17.39 13.46
N ASP A 245 14.78 -18.13 13.33
CA ASP A 245 14.76 -19.52 12.88
C ASP A 245 14.79 -19.67 11.34
N PHE A 246 14.96 -18.57 10.59
CA PHE A 246 15.01 -18.60 9.14
C PHE A 246 16.15 -19.49 8.64
N ALA A 247 15.87 -20.36 7.65
CA ALA A 247 16.79 -21.41 7.22
C ALA A 247 18.12 -20.88 6.64
N TYR A 248 18.16 -19.62 6.19
CA TYR A 248 19.32 -18.98 5.59
C TYR A 248 19.77 -17.76 6.42
N PRO A 249 20.47 -17.97 7.55
CA PRO A 249 20.83 -16.90 8.48
C PRO A 249 21.74 -15.82 7.85
N GLU A 250 22.57 -16.17 6.87
CA GLU A 250 23.42 -15.19 6.17
C GLU A 250 22.63 -14.26 5.25
N SER A 251 21.50 -14.72 4.68
CA SER A 251 20.58 -13.84 3.96
C SER A 251 19.84 -12.93 4.94
N LEU A 252 19.37 -13.47 6.06
CA LEU A 252 18.69 -12.69 7.11
C LEU A 252 19.56 -11.54 7.64
N LYS A 253 20.86 -11.78 7.86
CA LYS A 253 21.81 -10.73 8.30
C LYS A 253 21.95 -9.56 7.33
N LYS A 254 21.66 -9.77 6.04
CA LYS A 254 21.80 -8.75 4.99
C LYS A 254 20.49 -8.01 4.71
N LEU A 255 19.36 -8.55 5.16
CA LEU A 255 18.06 -7.93 4.98
C LEU A 255 17.97 -6.62 5.77
N THR A 256 17.49 -5.56 5.11
CA THR A 256 17.15 -4.31 5.78
C THR A 256 15.63 -4.22 5.98
N LEU A 257 15.18 -4.03 7.22
CA LEU A 257 13.77 -3.72 7.52
C LEU A 257 13.61 -2.21 7.76
N LEU A 258 12.63 -1.60 7.10
CA LEU A 258 12.34 -0.17 7.16
C LEU A 258 10.87 0.09 7.49
N ILE A 259 10.60 1.19 8.18
CA ILE A 259 9.24 1.72 8.38
C ILE A 259 9.09 2.98 7.55
N SER A 260 8.04 3.06 6.73
CA SER A 260 7.74 4.22 5.91
C SER A 260 7.34 5.41 6.79
N GLU A 261 7.96 6.57 6.55
CA GLU A 261 7.72 7.80 7.29
C GLU A 261 6.93 8.84 6.49
N ASN A 262 6.90 8.71 5.15
CA ASN A 262 6.32 9.71 4.27
C ASN A 262 4.83 9.43 4.00
N LYS A 263 3.97 10.23 4.64
CA LYS A 263 2.49 10.14 4.51
C LYS A 263 1.96 10.34 3.08
N ASN A 264 2.79 10.85 2.17
CA ASN A 264 2.45 11.13 0.78
C ASN A 264 3.12 10.16 -0.20
N ILE A 265 3.78 9.11 0.29
CA ILE A 265 4.61 8.24 -0.56
C ILE A 265 3.81 7.53 -1.65
N ALA A 266 2.57 7.12 -1.36
CA ALA A 266 1.68 6.53 -2.36
C ALA A 266 1.30 7.51 -3.49
N LEU A 267 1.06 8.79 -3.16
CA LEU A 267 0.83 9.83 -4.16
C LEU A 267 2.07 10.05 -5.03
N LEU A 268 3.25 10.10 -4.42
CA LEU A 268 4.51 10.25 -5.14
C LEU A 268 4.75 9.08 -6.10
N GLY A 269 4.53 7.85 -5.62
CA GLY A 269 4.67 6.65 -6.44
C GLY A 269 3.64 6.56 -7.56
N ALA A 270 2.38 6.92 -7.30
CA ALA A 270 1.36 7.00 -8.34
C ALA A 270 1.78 7.99 -9.43
N ALA A 271 2.25 9.19 -9.06
CA ALA A 271 2.76 10.18 -10.01
C ALA A 271 3.97 9.69 -10.84
N ALA A 272 4.77 8.77 -10.29
CA ALA A 272 5.93 8.18 -10.95
C ALA A 272 5.57 7.08 -11.98
N LEU A 273 4.33 6.59 -12.04
CA LEU A 273 3.88 5.63 -13.06
C LEU A 273 3.97 6.16 -14.50
N LEU A 274 4.14 7.46 -14.67
CA LEU A 274 4.26 8.15 -15.97
C LEU A 274 5.71 8.44 -16.35
N GLY A 275 6.68 8.04 -15.51
CA GLY A 275 8.09 8.39 -15.60
C GLY A 275 9.03 7.29 -16.11
N ASP A 276 8.49 6.15 -16.54
CA ASP A 276 9.24 5.02 -17.10
C ASP A 276 9.02 4.90 -18.62
#